data_AF-A0A183AUC8-F1
#
_entry.id   AF-A0A183AUC8-F1
#
_cell.length_a   1.000
_cell.length_b   1.000
_cell.length_c   1.000
_cell.angle_alpha   90.00
_cell.angle_beta   90.00
_cell.angle_gamma   90.00
#
_symmetry.space_group_name_H-M   'P 1'
#
loop_
_entity.id
_entity.type
_entity.pdbx_description
1 polymer ?
#
loop_
_entity_poly.entity_id
_entity_poly.type
_entity_poly.pdbx_seq_one_letter_code
_entity_poly.pdbx_strand_id
1 'polypeptide(L)'
;MEQHSVISKVESSAWATPIVVVMKSDDRTPRICGDYRLTLNPRLRRCAATTMEPEDFMKSLHECQDRIGGRIPMDSTRCRISLSNKNQHVVGNVPV
;
A
#
# COMPACT_ATOMS: atom_id res chain seq x y z
N MET A 1 8.54 -12.56 3.59
CA MET A 1 8.31 -11.82 2.32
C MET A 1 9.27 -12.27 1.23
N GLU A 2 10.57 -12.45 1.52
CA GLU A 2 11.53 -13.02 0.54
C GLU A 2 11.19 -14.46 0.12
N GLN A 3 10.85 -15.33 1.07
CA GLN A 3 10.42 -16.72 0.78
C GLN A 3 9.17 -16.81 -0.10
N HIS A 4 8.34 -15.77 -0.12
CA HIS A 4 7.14 -15.68 -0.95
C HIS A 4 7.37 -14.89 -2.25
N SER A 5 8.64 -14.57 -2.56
CA SER A 5 9.05 -13.79 -3.74
C SER A 5 8.36 -12.43 -3.86
N VAL A 6 7.97 -11.83 -2.73
CA VAL A 6 7.31 -10.52 -2.69
C VAL A 6 8.36 -9.40 -2.67
N ILE A 7 9.50 -9.63 -2.02
CA ILE A 7 10.65 -8.72 -1.97
C ILE A 7 11.92 -9.54 -2.19
N SER A 8 12.99 -8.89 -2.65
CA SER A 8 14.31 -9.48 -2.81
C SER A 8 15.36 -8.53 -2.25
N LYS A 9 16.41 -9.06 -1.64
CA LYS A 9 17.57 -8.27 -1.26
C LYS A 9 18.20 -7.58 -2.47
N VAL A 10 18.61 -6.33 -2.30
CA VAL A 10 19.39 -5.55 -3.25
C VAL A 10 20.61 -5.00 -2.51
N GLU A 11 21.79 -5.06 -3.12
CA GLU A 11 23.03 -4.59 -2.48
C GLU A 11 23.09 -3.07 -2.35
N SER A 12 22.56 -2.33 -3.34
CA SER A 12 22.44 -0.87 -3.27
C SER A 12 21.24 -0.35 -4.07
N SER A 13 20.67 0.77 -3.63
CA SER A 13 19.55 1.43 -4.32
C SER A 13 19.70 2.95 -4.19
N ALA A 14 19.44 3.70 -5.25
CA ALA A 14 19.37 5.16 -5.18
C ALA A 14 18.10 5.66 -4.45
N TRP A 15 17.16 4.76 -4.19
CA TRP A 15 15.87 5.02 -3.57
C TRP A 15 15.75 4.23 -2.27
N ALA A 16 15.18 4.89 -1.25
CA ALA A 16 14.88 4.32 0.05
C ALA A 16 13.54 4.85 0.55
N THR A 17 12.81 4.03 1.29
CA THR A 17 11.58 4.46 1.98
C THR A 17 11.62 3.97 3.42
N PRO A 18 11.41 4.84 4.43
CA PRO A 18 11.37 4.42 5.83
C PRO A 18 10.35 3.29 6.04
N ILE A 19 10.78 2.26 6.76
CA ILE A 19 9.92 1.16 7.18
C ILE A 19 9.32 1.49 8.53
N VAL A 20 7.99 1.44 8.62
CA VAL A 20 7.21 1.65 9.82
C VAL A 20 6.49 0.36 10.19
N VAL A 21 6.47 0.04 11.48
CA VAL A 21 5.69 -1.10 12.01
C VAL A 21 4.42 -0.56 12.64
N VAL A 22 3.28 -1.07 12.18
CA VAL A 22 1.95 -0.67 12.69
C VAL A 22 1.21 -1.89 13.18
N MET A 23 0.68 -1.84 14.40
CA MET A 23 -0.15 -2.93 14.93
C MET A 23 -1.53 -2.96 14.24
N LYS A 24 -2.02 -4.17 13.91
CA LYS A 24 -3.44 -4.34 13.55
C LYS A 24 -4.32 -4.00 14.75
N SER A 25 -5.62 -3.81 14.49
CA SER A 25 -6.64 -3.61 15.53
C SER A 25 -6.79 -4.78 16.50
N ASP A 26 -6.22 -5.95 16.18
CA ASP A 26 -6.14 -7.11 17.07
C ASP A 26 -5.04 -6.98 18.15
N ASP A 27 -4.21 -5.94 18.07
CA ASP A 27 -3.04 -5.64 18.91
C ASP A 27 -2.02 -6.79 19.03
N ARG A 28 -2.06 -7.74 18.09
CA ARG A 28 -1.23 -8.95 18.10
C ARG A 28 -0.41 -9.09 16.84
N THR A 29 -0.95 -8.60 15.72
CA THR A 29 -0.32 -8.79 14.41
C THR A 29 0.35 -7.49 13.94
N PRO A 30 1.69 -7.40 13.94
CA PRO A 30 2.38 -6.24 13.35
C PRO A 30 2.27 -6.24 11.82
N ARG A 31 2.21 -5.05 11.22
CA ARG A 31 2.28 -4.79 9.78
C ARG A 31 3.50 -3.97 9.45
N ILE A 32 4.31 -4.49 8.53
CA ILE A 32 5.42 -3.75 7.94
C ILE A 32 4.86 -2.85 6.82
N CYS A 33 5.07 -1.54 6.94
CA CYS A 33 4.58 -0.52 6.01
C CYS A 33 5.74 0.38 5.56
N GLY A 34 5.93 0.55 4.25
CA GLY A 34 6.80 1.62 3.74
C GLY A 34 6.05 2.96 3.74
N ASP A 35 6.64 4.02 4.31
CA ASP A 35 6.07 5.38 4.25
C ASP A 35 6.30 6.04 2.88
N TYR A 36 5.54 5.57 1.89
CA TYR A 36 5.60 6.10 0.52
C TYR A 36 5.06 7.53 0.39
N ARG A 37 4.39 8.06 1.41
CA ARG A 37 3.89 9.45 1.36
C ARG A 37 5.06 10.44 1.31
N LEU A 38 6.12 10.16 2.06
CA LEU A 38 7.30 11.03 2.14
C LEU A 38 8.23 10.87 0.93
N THR A 39 8.20 9.72 0.26
CA THR A 39 9.22 9.36 -0.73
C THR A 39 8.66 9.22 -2.14
N LEU A 40 7.87 8.17 -2.37
CA LEU A 40 7.49 7.71 -3.70
C LEU A 40 6.28 8.48 -4.25
N ASN A 41 5.23 8.66 -3.45
CA ASN A 41 3.94 9.19 -3.90
C ASN A 41 4.02 10.57 -4.56
N PRO A 42 4.80 11.55 -4.05
CA PRO A 42 4.93 12.86 -4.68
C PRO A 42 5.61 12.83 -6.06
N ARG A 43 6.37 11.78 -6.36
CA ARG A 43 7.16 11.63 -7.59
C ARG A 43 6.48 10.76 -8.64
N LEU A 44 5.38 10.10 -8.29
CA LEU A 44 4.59 9.31 -9.22
C LEU A 44 3.69 10.20 -10.07
N ARG A 45 3.54 9.85 -11.36
CA ARG A 45 2.49 10.43 -12.19
C ARG A 45 1.13 10.03 -11.62
N ARG A 46 0.28 11.02 -11.31
CA ARG A 46 -1.13 10.78 -10.98
C ARG A 46 -1.85 10.33 -12.25
N CYS A 47 -2.00 9.02 -12.40
CA CYS A 47 -3.00 8.45 -13.28
C CYS A 47 -4.26 8.25 -12.44
N ALA A 48 -5.24 9.15 -12.57
CA ALA A 48 -6.56 8.91 -12.02
C ALA A 48 -7.25 7.89 -12.93
N ALA A 49 -7.61 6.72 -12.38
CA ALA A 49 -8.71 5.97 -12.95
C ALA A 49 -10.00 6.79 -12.72
N THR A 50 -11.05 6.56 -13.52
CA THR A 50 -12.39 7.10 -13.23
C THR A 50 -12.84 6.60 -11.87
N THR A 51 -12.56 7.38 -10.82
CA THR A 51 -13.10 7.20 -9.48
C THR A 51 -14.40 7.98 -9.41
N MET A 52 -15.44 7.40 -8.82
CA MET A 52 -16.66 8.15 -8.50
C MET A 52 -16.29 9.34 -7.61
N GLU A 53 -17.03 10.44 -7.74
CA GLU A 53 -16.85 11.56 -6.82
C GLU A 53 -17.13 11.10 -5.38
N PRO A 54 -16.38 11.60 -4.38
CA PRO A 54 -16.51 11.17 -2.99
C PRO A 54 -17.95 11.26 -2.48
N GLU A 55 -18.70 12.25 -2.93
CA GLU A 55 -20.09 12.48 -2.56
C GLU A 55 -21.00 11.37 -3.10
N ASP A 56 -20.81 10.95 -4.35
CA ASP A 56 -21.56 9.85 -4.96
C ASP A 56 -21.25 8.51 -4.29
N PHE A 57 -19.98 8.31 -3.93
CA PHE A 57 -19.55 7.15 -3.16
C PHE A 57 -20.17 7.11 -1.76
N MET A 58 -20.14 8.23 -1.04
CA MET A 58 -20.72 8.33 0.29
C MET A 58 -22.24 8.19 0.24
N LYS A 59 -22.90 8.78 -0.75
CA LYS A 59 -24.36 8.65 -0.95
C LYS A 59 -24.77 7.19 -1.12
N SER A 60 -24.05 6.44 -1.95
CA SER A 60 -24.28 4.99 -2.13
C SER A 60 -24.11 4.19 -0.83
N LEU A 61 -23.17 4.58 0.04
CA LEU A 61 -22.99 3.95 1.36
C LEU A 61 -24.11 4.30 2.34
N HIS A 62 -24.55 5.56 2.36
CA HIS A 62 -25.61 6.04 3.25
C HIS A 62 -26.98 5.46 2.89
N GLU A 63 -27.24 5.19 1.60
CA GLU A 63 -28.45 4.49 1.15
C GLU A 63 -28.55 3.04 1.70
N CYS A 64 -27.46 2.49 2.28
CA CYS A 64 -27.42 1.17 2.92
C CYS A 64 -27.47 1.24 4.47
N GLN A 65 -28.15 2.25 5.03
CA GLN A 65 -28.17 2.61 6.47
C GLN A 65 -28.49 1.47 7.47
N ASP A 66 -29.08 0.35 7.04
CA ASP A 66 -29.40 -0.79 7.91
C ASP A 66 -28.30 -1.84 8.04
N ARG A 67 -27.13 -1.65 7.41
CA ARG A 67 -25.99 -2.58 7.51
C ARG A 67 -24.85 -2.02 8.36
N ILE A 68 -24.38 -2.82 9.32
CA ILE A 68 -23.14 -2.55 10.07
C ILE A 68 -22.00 -2.37 9.06
N GLY A 69 -21.44 -1.16 9.00
CA GLY A 69 -20.31 -0.85 8.14
C GLY A 69 -19.04 -1.54 8.63
N GLY A 70 -18.58 -2.56 7.91
CA GLY A 70 -17.31 -3.22 8.17
C GLY A 70 -16.20 -2.64 7.30
N ARG A 71 -15.16 -2.05 7.90
CA ARG A 71 -13.91 -1.76 7.17
C ARG A 71 -13.06 -3.01 7.13
N ILE A 72 -13.19 -3.79 6.07
CA ILE A 72 -12.36 -4.97 5.85
C ILE A 72 -11.06 -4.53 5.14
N PRO A 73 -9.88 -4.64 5.78
CA PRO A 73 -8.64 -4.45 5.07
C PRO A 73 -8.49 -5.59 4.06
N MET A 74 -8.36 -5.25 2.78
CA MET A 74 -8.04 -6.20 1.72
C MET A 74 -6.60 -6.67 1.93
N ASP A 75 -6.43 -7.76 2.66
CA ASP A 75 -5.13 -8.29 3.01
C ASP A 75 -4.49 -8.96 1.78
N SER A 76 -3.26 -8.54 1.46
CA SER A 76 -2.39 -9.20 0.48
C SER A 76 -2.80 -9.15 -1.00
N THR A 77 -3.97 -8.65 -1.42
CA THR A 77 -4.29 -8.62 -2.88
C THR A 77 -3.32 -7.75 -3.67
N ARG A 78 -2.75 -6.71 -3.05
CA ARG A 78 -1.68 -5.90 -3.66
C ARG A 78 -0.41 -6.69 -3.95
N CYS A 79 -0.11 -7.76 -3.20
CA CYS A 79 1.00 -8.66 -3.48
C CYS A 79 0.72 -9.60 -4.66
N ARG A 80 -0.54 -9.72 -5.11
CA ARG A 80 -0.92 -10.52 -6.29
C ARG A 80 -0.73 -9.75 -7.60
N ILE A 81 -0.62 -8.42 -7.55
CA ILE A 81 -0.37 -7.58 -8.72
C ILE A 81 1.14 -7.32 -8.80
N SER A 82 1.78 -7.87 -9.82
CA SER A 82 3.22 -7.74 -10.00
C SER A 82 3.63 -6.28 -10.28
N LEU A 83 4.64 -5.79 -9.57
CA LEU A 83 5.29 -4.53 -9.90
C LEU A 83 6.13 -4.72 -11.16
N SER A 84 5.99 -3.82 -12.14
CA SER A 84 6.79 -3.86 -13.36
C SER A 84 8.29 -3.87 -13.03
N ASN A 85 9.06 -4.76 -13.66
CA ASN A 85 10.52 -4.89 -13.44
C ASN A 85 11.26 -3.55 -13.55
N LYS A 86 10.82 -2.66 -14.44
CA LYS A 86 11.41 -1.32 -14.64
C LYS A 86 11.33 -0.45 -13.39
N ASN A 87 10.35 -0.69 -12.51
CA ASN A 87 10.05 0.15 -11.35
C ASN A 87 10.44 -0.51 -10.01
N GLN A 88 11.05 -1.69 -10.01
CA GLN A 88 11.42 -2.36 -8.76
C GLN A 88 12.50 -1.58 -7.97
N HIS A 89 13.40 -0.91 -8.68
CA HIS A 89 14.49 -0.14 -8.08
C HIS A 89 14.02 1.11 -7.30
N VAL A 90 12.83 1.65 -7.57
CA VAL A 90 12.34 2.87 -6.88
C VAL A 90 11.73 2.57 -5.50
N VAL A 91 11.55 1.30 -5.18
CA VAL A 91 10.96 0.82 -3.91
C VAL A 91 12.03 0.17 -3.01
N GLY A 92 13.30 0.18 -3.44
CA GLY A 92 14.42 -0.38 -2.68
C GLY A 92 14.61 0.33 -1.34
N ASN A 93 15.39 -0.31 -0.44
CA ASN A 93 15.85 0.28 0.81
C ASN A 93 17.38 0.34 0.78
N VAL A 94 17.98 1.39 1.33
CA VAL A 94 19.43 1.47 1.56
C VAL A 94 19.69 1.05 3.01
N PRO A 95 20.65 0.15 3.29
CA PRO A 95 21.06 -0.10 4.66
C PRO A 95 21.73 1.17 5.23
N VAL A 96 21.29 1.59 6.41
CA VAL A 96 21.97 2.64 7.21
C VAL A 96 23.19 2.04 7.87
#